data_AF-A0AAN0YH76-F1
#
_entry.id   AF-A0AAN0YH76-F1
#
_cell.length_a   1.000
_cell.length_b   1.000
_cell.length_c   1.000
_cell.angle_alpha   90.00
_cell.angle_beta   90.00
_cell.angle_gamma   90.00
#
_symmetry.space_group_name_H-M   'P 1'
#
loop_
_entity.id
_entity.type
_entity.pdbx_description
1 polymer ?
#
loop_
_entity_poly.entity_id
_entity_poly.type
_entity_poly.pdbx_seq_one_letter_code
_entity_poly.pdbx_strand_id
1 'polypeptide(L)'
;MFTLRDVFFAFILIALLVLAGRYVKQKVRWIQRLYLPESIVAGVLALLLGPQVLGAIATAISGGTSILSDGLFSEPIRAVWSQSPGIFINIVFAALFLGEAIPRPKDIWTKTAPQVVFGQTLAWGQYVVGILVTLLILMPLFGVNPIAACLIEIGFEGGHGTAGGMAETFTELGFEAGADLALGIATVGIVGGIIAGTALADWGRRKGHVTSFQKAVEDLDGVPELTETESPEVRRRRAQLMRNLLIDPLSINFGIVGAAIVIGWLILEALVWVESVAWGQTGFEVISYVPLFPMALIGGIIVQLVMERLGLAPLIIRSLMSNIAGLALDVVVVTALASISLSVIGSNLGVFTILSVVGITWNVVMFLYFAPRIFPSHWFEKGIGDMGQSMGVTATGILLLRMVDPENRTGAFESFAYKQLFFEPIVGGGLFTAAAPALVVRFGLVPVLLLTGGLLIFWLAMGFLIIRQNKQQRRRSPSL
;
A
#
# COMPACT_ATOMS: atom_id res chain seq x y z
N MET A 1 -26.30 -6.52 6.10
CA MET A 1 -26.24 -6.54 4.61
C MET A 1 -26.68 -5.18 4.11
N PHE A 2 -25.90 -4.55 3.22
CA PHE A 2 -26.22 -3.27 2.59
C PHE A 2 -26.82 -3.48 1.19
N THR A 3 -27.56 -2.49 0.70
CA THR A 3 -28.20 -2.51 -0.62
C THR A 3 -27.34 -1.79 -1.67
N LEU A 4 -27.66 -1.95 -2.96
CA LEU A 4 -26.99 -1.21 -4.03
C LEU A 4 -27.12 0.31 -3.88
N ARG A 5 -28.21 0.79 -3.27
CA ARG A 5 -28.39 2.22 -2.97
C ARG A 5 -27.38 2.70 -1.94
N ASP A 6 -27.11 1.90 -0.91
CA ASP A 6 -26.12 2.22 0.12
C ASP A 6 -24.73 2.31 -0.50
N VAL A 7 -24.39 1.38 -1.41
CA VAL A 7 -23.13 1.41 -2.17
C VAL A 7 -23.02 2.70 -3.00
N PHE A 8 -24.08 3.06 -3.74
CA PHE A 8 -24.11 4.28 -4.55
C PHE A 8 -23.88 5.54 -3.70
N PHE A 9 -24.60 5.69 -2.60
CA PHE A 9 -24.44 6.84 -1.71
C PHE A 9 -23.09 6.85 -0.97
N ALA A 10 -22.54 5.68 -0.63
CA ALA A 10 -21.21 5.59 -0.02
C ALA A 10 -20.13 6.21 -0.93
N PHE A 11 -20.18 5.98 -2.25
CA PHE A 11 -19.23 6.58 -3.18
C PHE A 11 -19.53 8.05 -3.52
N ILE A 12 -20.81 8.46 -3.54
CA ILE A 12 -21.15 9.89 -3.65
C ILE A 12 -20.57 10.67 -2.48
N LEU A 13 -20.71 10.16 -1.26
CA LEU A 13 -20.17 10.82 -0.07
C LEU A 13 -18.65 10.94 -0.11
N ILE A 14 -17.95 9.91 -0.61
CA ILE A 14 -16.50 10.01 -0.85
C ILE A 14 -16.18 11.15 -1.82
N ALA A 15 -16.88 11.24 -2.95
CA ALA A 15 -16.66 12.31 -3.92
C ALA A 15 -16.91 13.71 -3.31
N LEU A 16 -17.98 13.86 -2.53
CA LEU A 16 -18.27 15.10 -1.81
C LEU A 16 -17.21 15.42 -0.74
N LEU A 17 -16.72 14.41 -0.03
CA LEU A 17 -15.66 14.56 0.97
C LEU A 17 -14.34 14.98 0.32
N VAL A 18 -14.00 14.47 -0.86
CA VAL A 18 -12.82 14.91 -1.62
C VAL A 18 -12.93 16.39 -2.01
N LEU A 19 -14.10 16.82 -2.50
CA LEU A 19 -14.36 18.23 -2.79
C LEU A 19 -14.27 19.11 -1.52
N ALA A 20 -14.84 18.64 -0.41
CA ALA A 20 -14.74 19.31 0.88
C ALA A 20 -13.28 19.37 1.39
N GLY A 21 -12.52 18.28 1.25
CA GLY A 21 -11.11 18.20 1.60
C GLY A 21 -10.27 19.21 0.80
N ARG A 22 -10.53 19.34 -0.50
CA ARG A 22 -9.92 20.36 -1.36
C ARG A 22 -10.25 21.77 -0.85
N TYR A 23 -11.51 22.04 -0.53
CA TYR A 23 -11.94 23.33 -0.01
C TYR A 23 -11.26 23.67 1.34
N VAL A 24 -11.22 22.71 2.27
CA VAL A 24 -10.54 22.85 3.57
C VAL A 24 -9.05 23.13 3.37
N LYS A 25 -8.37 22.36 2.51
CA LYS A 25 -6.96 22.58 2.19
C LYS A 25 -6.72 23.99 1.65
N GLN A 26 -7.61 24.55 0.83
CA GLN A 26 -7.48 25.93 0.33
C GLN A 26 -7.69 27.02 1.40
N LYS A 27 -8.43 26.72 2.47
CA LYS A 27 -8.72 27.70 3.53
C LYS A 27 -7.74 27.65 4.69
N VAL A 28 -7.25 26.46 5.08
CA VAL A 28 -6.44 26.31 6.30
C VAL A 28 -4.94 26.25 5.98
N ARG A 29 -4.23 27.33 6.33
CA ARG A 29 -2.80 27.52 6.03
C ARG A 29 -1.88 26.41 6.55
N TRP A 30 -2.20 25.78 7.67
CA TRP A 30 -1.38 24.69 8.22
C TRP A 30 -1.39 23.43 7.34
N ILE A 31 -2.55 23.04 6.79
CA ILE A 31 -2.68 21.89 5.89
C ILE A 31 -1.96 22.17 4.57
N GLN A 32 -1.99 23.41 4.08
CA GLN A 32 -1.21 23.84 2.92
C GLN A 32 0.29 23.64 3.13
N ARG A 33 0.78 23.96 4.32
CA ARG A 33 2.20 23.81 4.68
C ARG A 33 2.65 22.35 4.78
N LEU A 34 1.72 21.43 5.01
CA LEU A 34 1.96 19.99 5.11
C LEU A 34 1.90 19.27 3.74
N TYR A 35 1.47 19.95 2.66
CA TYR A 35 1.41 19.40 1.29
C TYR A 35 0.66 18.07 1.17
N LEU A 36 -0.33 17.85 2.05
CA LEU A 36 -1.13 16.62 2.05
C LEU A 36 -2.00 16.55 0.77
N PRO A 37 -2.10 15.37 0.13
CA PRO A 37 -3.14 15.09 -0.87
C PRO A 37 -4.55 15.36 -0.34
N GLU A 38 -5.44 15.81 -1.23
CA GLU A 38 -6.83 16.14 -0.92
C GLU A 38 -7.60 14.92 -0.38
N SER A 39 -7.29 13.71 -0.86
CA SER A 39 -7.87 12.45 -0.37
C SER A 39 -7.53 12.16 1.10
N ILE A 40 -6.37 12.58 1.60
CA ILE A 40 -6.06 12.48 3.05
C ILE A 40 -6.96 13.40 3.85
N VAL A 41 -7.06 14.66 3.43
CA VAL A 41 -7.89 15.65 4.13
C VAL A 41 -9.33 15.17 4.16
N ALA A 42 -9.82 14.63 3.04
CA ALA A 42 -11.15 14.02 2.94
C ALA A 42 -11.34 12.80 3.87
N GLY A 43 -10.38 11.88 3.93
CA GLY A 43 -10.41 10.74 4.84
C GLY A 43 -10.39 11.15 6.32
N VAL A 44 -9.57 12.14 6.68
CA VAL A 44 -9.56 12.70 8.05
C VAL A 44 -10.89 13.39 8.37
N LEU A 45 -11.47 14.13 7.43
CA LEU A 45 -12.81 14.71 7.61
C LEU A 45 -13.86 13.62 7.82
N ALA A 46 -13.79 12.51 7.07
CA ALA A 46 -14.68 11.38 7.24
C ALA A 46 -14.53 10.74 8.63
N LEU A 47 -13.30 10.56 9.12
CA LEU A 47 -13.06 10.04 10.47
C LEU A 47 -13.62 10.99 11.55
N LEU A 48 -13.41 12.30 11.40
CA LEU A 48 -13.90 13.31 12.34
C LEU A 48 -15.43 13.40 12.36
N LEU A 49 -16.08 13.30 11.20
CA LEU A 49 -17.53 13.33 11.06
C LEU A 49 -18.19 11.97 11.37
N GLY A 50 -17.40 10.91 11.49
CA GLY A 50 -17.87 9.56 11.78
C GLY A 50 -18.16 9.31 13.26
N PRO A 51 -18.51 8.05 13.61
CA PRO A 51 -18.89 7.67 14.96
C PRO A 51 -17.73 7.83 15.95
N GLN A 52 -16.48 7.67 15.50
CA GLN A 52 -15.29 7.66 16.34
C GLN A 52 -15.03 9.00 17.05
N VAL A 53 -15.43 10.12 16.45
CA VAL A 53 -15.20 11.47 17.00
C VAL A 53 -16.51 12.21 17.18
N LEU A 54 -17.22 12.57 16.10
CA LEU A 54 -18.49 13.27 16.20
C LEU A 54 -19.53 12.45 16.96
N GLY A 55 -19.64 11.15 16.65
CA GLY A 55 -20.56 10.25 17.35
C GLY A 55 -20.24 10.08 18.83
N ALA A 56 -18.96 9.93 19.17
CA ALA A 56 -18.49 9.87 20.55
C ALA A 56 -18.81 11.16 21.32
N ILE A 57 -18.55 12.33 20.74
CA ILE A 57 -18.88 13.63 21.33
C ILE A 57 -20.40 13.78 21.52
N ALA A 58 -21.20 13.45 20.49
CA ALA A 58 -22.65 13.53 20.55
C ALA A 58 -23.20 12.61 21.65
N THR A 59 -22.71 11.38 21.74
CA THR A 59 -23.11 10.40 22.76
C THR A 59 -22.75 10.87 24.16
N ALA A 60 -21.56 11.47 24.34
CA ALA A 60 -21.11 12.02 25.62
C ALA A 60 -21.96 13.22 26.10
N ILE A 61 -22.44 14.06 25.17
CA ILE A 61 -23.21 15.27 25.50
C ILE A 61 -24.70 14.97 25.69
N SER A 62 -25.28 14.12 24.84
CA SER A 62 -26.75 13.97 24.72
C SER A 62 -27.30 12.62 25.15
N GLY A 63 -26.44 11.70 25.61
CA GLY A 63 -26.79 10.29 25.79
C GLY A 63 -27.04 9.62 24.43
N GLY A 64 -26.87 8.30 24.31
CA GLY A 64 -26.91 7.55 23.04
C GLY A 64 -28.23 7.59 22.23
N THR A 65 -29.13 8.54 22.51
CA THR A 65 -30.41 8.79 21.83
C THR A 65 -30.34 9.88 20.75
N SER A 66 -29.19 10.52 20.54
CA SER A 66 -29.03 11.54 19.49
C SER A 66 -28.89 10.90 18.11
N ILE A 67 -29.51 11.51 17.10
CA ILE A 67 -29.41 11.12 15.68
C ILE A 67 -27.94 11.09 15.20
N LEU A 68 -27.06 11.84 15.89
CA LEU A 68 -25.64 11.93 15.57
C LEU A 68 -24.77 10.95 16.37
N SER A 69 -25.33 10.05 17.19
CA SER A 69 -24.53 9.09 17.99
C SER A 69 -23.69 8.15 17.11
N ASP A 70 -24.16 7.83 15.91
CA ASP A 70 -23.42 7.07 14.89
C ASP A 70 -22.56 7.94 13.96
N GLY A 71 -22.45 9.25 14.27
CA GLY A 71 -21.86 10.26 13.40
C GLY A 71 -22.77 10.63 12.23
N LEU A 72 -22.18 11.18 11.17
CA LEU A 72 -22.90 11.59 9.96
C LEU A 72 -23.14 10.44 8.97
N PHE A 73 -22.49 9.30 9.18
CA PHE A 73 -22.47 8.17 8.23
C PHE A 73 -23.15 6.94 8.83
N SER A 74 -24.17 6.44 8.13
CA SER A 74 -24.91 5.24 8.54
C SER A 74 -24.03 3.99 8.54
N GLU A 75 -24.42 2.98 9.32
CA GLU A 75 -23.69 1.70 9.40
C GLU A 75 -23.51 1.03 8.02
N PRO A 76 -24.53 0.97 7.12
CA PRO A 76 -24.36 0.39 5.80
C PRO A 76 -23.28 1.08 4.96
N ILE A 77 -23.20 2.41 5.03
CA ILE A 77 -22.19 3.20 4.31
C ILE A 77 -20.80 2.91 4.86
N ARG A 78 -20.68 2.84 6.20
CA ARG A 78 -19.41 2.49 6.86
C ARG A 78 -18.97 1.07 6.52
N ALA A 79 -19.90 0.12 6.40
CA ALA A 79 -19.60 -1.25 5.97
C ALA A 79 -19.06 -1.28 4.53
N VAL A 80 -19.65 -0.51 3.60
CA VAL A 80 -19.12 -0.36 2.23
C VAL A 80 -17.71 0.22 2.25
N TRP A 81 -17.48 1.29 3.02
CA TRP A 81 -16.15 1.89 3.15
C TRP A 81 -15.13 0.93 3.75
N SER A 82 -15.50 0.12 4.74
CA SER A 82 -14.59 -0.86 5.33
C SER A 82 -14.12 -1.93 4.34
N GLN A 83 -14.96 -2.31 3.37
CA GLN A 83 -14.62 -3.31 2.34
C GLN A 83 -13.92 -2.70 1.11
N SER A 84 -14.09 -1.39 0.89
CA SER A 84 -13.62 -0.71 -0.32
C SER A 84 -12.10 -0.78 -0.55
N PRO A 85 -11.21 -0.61 0.46
CA PRO A 85 -9.77 -0.67 0.25
C PRO A 85 -9.30 -1.96 -0.43
N GLY A 86 -9.78 -3.12 0.05
CA GLY A 86 -9.39 -4.44 -0.48
C GLY A 86 -9.89 -4.69 -1.90
N ILE A 87 -10.95 -4.01 -2.34
CA ILE A 87 -11.50 -4.14 -3.70
C ILE A 87 -10.82 -3.15 -4.66
N PHE A 88 -10.73 -1.88 -4.30
CA PHE A 88 -10.20 -0.83 -5.19
C PHE A 88 -8.69 -0.91 -5.38
N ILE A 89 -7.95 -1.51 -4.44
CA ILE A 89 -6.51 -1.73 -4.60
C ILE A 89 -6.22 -2.65 -5.81
N ASN A 90 -7.11 -3.58 -6.16
CA ASN A 90 -6.97 -4.40 -7.36
C ASN A 90 -6.93 -3.55 -8.64
N ILE A 91 -7.71 -2.46 -8.70
CA ILE A 91 -7.73 -1.52 -9.84
C ILE A 91 -6.40 -0.78 -9.94
N VAL A 92 -5.87 -0.30 -8.80
CA VAL A 92 -4.57 0.40 -8.73
C VAL A 92 -3.45 -0.52 -9.26
N PHE A 93 -3.43 -1.77 -8.78
CA PHE A 93 -2.40 -2.75 -9.12
C PHE A 93 -2.49 -3.26 -10.56
N ALA A 94 -3.71 -3.52 -11.04
CA ALA A 94 -3.93 -3.92 -12.43
C ALA A 94 -3.52 -2.82 -13.42
N ALA A 95 -3.76 -1.54 -13.08
CA ALA A 95 -3.42 -0.39 -13.93
C ALA A 95 -1.93 -0.02 -13.89
N LEU A 96 -1.16 -0.50 -12.91
CA LEU A 96 0.19 -0.03 -12.63
C LEU A 96 1.20 -0.22 -13.78
N PHE A 97 1.07 -1.32 -14.54
CA PHE A 97 1.93 -1.63 -15.69
C PHE A 97 1.26 -1.43 -17.05
N LEU A 98 -0.01 -1.06 -17.07
CA LEU A 98 -0.74 -0.83 -18.31
C LEU A 98 -0.32 0.52 -18.92
N GLY A 99 0.20 0.48 -20.14
CA GLY A 99 0.68 1.66 -20.86
C GLY A 99 2.12 2.04 -20.53
N GLU A 100 2.82 1.19 -19.78
CA GLU A 100 4.27 1.30 -19.55
C GLU A 100 5.04 0.39 -20.50
N ALA A 101 6.23 0.82 -20.93
CA ALA A 101 7.14 -0.07 -21.63
C ALA A 101 7.74 -1.05 -20.61
N ILE A 102 7.46 -2.35 -20.74
CA ILE A 102 8.03 -3.36 -19.85
C ILE A 102 9.54 -3.46 -20.12
N PRO A 103 10.42 -3.02 -19.20
CA PRO A 103 11.85 -3.04 -19.44
C PRO A 103 12.36 -4.48 -19.47
N ARG A 104 13.54 -4.69 -20.04
CA ARG A 104 14.14 -6.04 -20.04
C ARG A 104 14.41 -6.47 -18.59
N PRO A 105 14.25 -7.76 -18.23
CA PRO A 105 14.45 -8.24 -16.86
C PRO A 105 15.78 -7.82 -16.23
N LYS A 106 16.86 -7.72 -17.03
CA LYS A 106 18.17 -7.27 -16.58
C LYS A 106 18.18 -5.79 -16.16
N ASP A 107 17.49 -4.94 -16.90
CA ASP A 107 17.41 -3.50 -16.65
C ASP A 107 16.53 -3.21 -15.42
N ILE A 108 15.42 -3.97 -15.28
CA ILE A 108 14.59 -4.01 -14.07
C ILE A 108 15.46 -4.37 -12.87
N TRP A 109 16.24 -5.45 -12.94
CA TRP A 109 17.06 -5.87 -11.80
C TRP A 109 18.06 -4.78 -11.38
N THR A 110 18.77 -4.14 -12.30
CA THR A 110 19.74 -3.09 -11.93
C THR A 110 19.12 -1.83 -11.33
N LYS A 111 17.94 -1.41 -11.80
CA LYS A 111 17.26 -0.19 -11.30
C LYS A 111 16.44 -0.45 -10.04
N THR A 112 15.83 -1.64 -9.96
CA THR A 112 14.86 -2.01 -8.94
C THR A 112 15.48 -2.81 -7.80
N ALA A 113 16.65 -3.44 -7.97
CA ALA A 113 17.29 -4.22 -6.89
C ALA A 113 17.51 -3.43 -5.59
N PRO A 114 17.98 -2.17 -5.58
CA PRO A 114 18.09 -1.41 -4.34
C PRO A 114 16.73 -1.24 -3.65
N GLN A 115 15.66 -1.05 -4.43
CA GLN A 115 14.30 -0.90 -3.93
C GLN A 115 13.75 -2.23 -3.37
N VAL A 116 13.95 -3.34 -4.09
CA VAL A 116 13.57 -4.69 -3.64
C VAL A 116 14.29 -5.04 -2.35
N VAL A 117 15.60 -4.83 -2.29
CA VAL A 117 16.37 -5.12 -1.09
C VAL A 117 15.91 -4.26 0.09
N PHE A 118 15.65 -2.97 -0.14
CA PHE A 118 15.18 -2.07 0.92
C PHE A 118 13.80 -2.48 1.45
N GLY A 119 12.81 -2.65 0.56
CA GLY A 119 11.48 -3.12 0.95
C GLY A 119 11.52 -4.49 1.64
N GLN A 120 12.23 -5.47 1.08
CA GLN A 120 12.35 -6.79 1.70
C GLN A 120 13.02 -6.72 3.09
N THR A 121 14.03 -5.86 3.26
CA THR A 121 14.65 -5.63 4.57
C THR A 121 13.64 -5.08 5.57
N LEU A 122 12.74 -4.17 5.16
CA LEU A 122 11.68 -3.67 6.03
C LEU A 122 10.74 -4.81 6.45
N ALA A 123 10.19 -5.56 5.49
CA ALA A 123 9.24 -6.66 5.71
C ALA A 123 9.77 -7.77 6.64
N TRP A 124 10.89 -8.40 6.25
CA TRP A 124 11.50 -9.47 7.06
C TRP A 124 11.97 -8.94 8.41
N GLY A 125 12.37 -7.67 8.44
CA GLY A 125 12.67 -6.93 9.65
C GLY A 125 11.52 -6.89 10.64
N GLN A 126 10.30 -6.62 10.16
CA GLN A 126 9.09 -6.58 10.98
C GLN A 126 8.77 -7.94 11.61
N TYR A 127 8.94 -9.03 10.86
CA TYR A 127 8.84 -10.37 11.43
C TYR A 127 9.87 -10.61 12.52
N VAL A 128 11.13 -10.27 12.28
CA VAL A 128 12.20 -10.47 13.26
C VAL A 128 11.94 -9.67 14.53
N VAL A 129 11.67 -8.35 14.43
CA VAL A 129 11.40 -7.53 15.62
C VAL A 129 10.09 -7.90 16.30
N GLY A 130 9.07 -8.31 15.53
CA GLY A 130 7.79 -8.81 16.03
C GLY A 130 7.94 -10.11 16.81
N ILE A 131 8.69 -11.09 16.30
CA ILE A 131 8.98 -12.34 17.00
C ILE A 131 9.82 -12.08 18.25
N LEU A 132 10.86 -11.25 18.16
CA LEU A 132 11.72 -10.93 19.31
C LEU A 132 10.92 -10.24 20.42
N VAL A 133 10.09 -9.25 20.10
CA VAL A 133 9.29 -8.56 21.13
C VAL A 133 8.23 -9.47 21.72
N THR A 134 7.59 -10.34 20.91
CA THR A 134 6.63 -11.31 21.41
C THR A 134 7.28 -12.31 22.36
N LEU A 135 8.43 -12.87 21.97
CA LEU A 135 9.14 -13.87 22.76
C LEU A 135 9.73 -13.30 24.06
N LEU A 136 10.31 -12.09 24.02
CA LEU A 136 11.05 -11.51 25.15
C LEU A 136 10.20 -10.63 26.07
N ILE A 137 9.11 -10.05 25.56
CA ILE A 137 8.32 -9.05 26.29
C ILE A 137 6.85 -9.47 26.39
N LEU A 138 6.17 -9.73 25.26
CA LEU A 138 4.72 -9.89 25.29
C LEU A 138 4.27 -11.21 25.92
N MET A 139 4.92 -12.32 25.61
CA MET A 139 4.59 -13.61 26.22
C MET A 139 4.92 -13.62 27.72
N PRO A 140 6.10 -13.18 28.19
CA PRO A 140 6.41 -13.20 29.63
C PRO A 140 5.57 -12.22 30.46
N LEU A 141 5.23 -11.05 29.92
CA LEU A 141 4.51 -10.02 30.69
C LEU A 141 2.98 -10.12 30.59
N PHE A 142 2.46 -10.53 29.43
CA PHE A 142 1.02 -10.48 29.14
C PHE A 142 0.42 -11.84 28.74
N GLY A 143 1.23 -12.89 28.59
CA GLY A 143 0.74 -14.22 28.24
C GLY A 143 0.07 -14.29 26.87
N VAL A 144 0.47 -13.45 25.92
CA VAL A 144 -0.18 -13.38 24.60
C VAL A 144 0.03 -14.66 23.78
N ASN A 145 -0.90 -14.91 22.85
CA ASN A 145 -0.74 -15.97 21.86
C ASN A 145 0.52 -15.72 20.99
N PRO A 146 1.36 -16.74 20.71
CA PRO A 146 2.54 -16.60 19.86
C PRO A 146 2.29 -15.97 18.49
N ILE A 147 1.10 -16.15 17.92
CA ILE A 147 0.71 -15.55 16.63
C ILE A 147 0.80 -14.01 16.66
N ALA A 148 0.76 -13.39 17.84
CA ALA A 148 1.01 -11.95 18.03
C ALA A 148 2.32 -11.46 17.38
N ALA A 149 3.32 -12.35 17.25
CA ALA A 149 4.59 -12.07 16.57
C ALA A 149 4.45 -11.65 15.10
N CYS A 150 3.38 -12.08 14.42
CA CYS A 150 3.15 -11.78 13.00
C CYS A 150 2.35 -10.48 12.79
N LEU A 151 1.77 -9.91 13.85
CA LEU A 151 0.80 -8.82 13.73
C LEU A 151 1.39 -7.51 13.21
N ILE A 152 2.69 -7.25 13.40
CA ILE A 152 3.32 -6.03 12.85
C ILE A 152 3.25 -6.07 11.33
N GLU A 153 3.68 -7.16 10.70
CA GLU A 153 3.71 -7.23 9.24
C GLU A 153 2.31 -7.42 8.63
N ILE A 154 1.47 -8.28 9.23
CA ILE A 154 0.07 -8.46 8.81
C ILE A 154 -0.68 -7.13 8.88
N GLY A 155 -0.52 -6.41 10.00
CA GLY A 155 -1.23 -5.17 10.26
C GLY A 155 -0.66 -3.99 9.49
N PHE A 156 0.65 -3.74 9.58
CA PHE A 156 1.26 -2.61 8.89
C PHE A 156 1.21 -2.87 7.39
N GLU A 157 2.10 -3.72 6.87
CA GLU A 157 2.31 -3.89 5.43
C GLU A 157 1.11 -4.54 4.71
N GLY A 158 0.45 -5.51 5.35
CA GLY A 158 -0.78 -6.11 4.84
C GLY A 158 -2.02 -5.21 4.99
N GLY A 159 -2.03 -4.30 5.97
CA GLY A 159 -3.14 -3.39 6.22
C GLY A 159 -4.45 -4.06 6.65
N HIS A 160 -5.53 -3.25 6.66
CA HIS A 160 -6.87 -3.72 7.04
C HIS A 160 -7.42 -4.83 6.16
N GLY A 161 -7.05 -4.85 4.88
CA GLY A 161 -7.50 -5.87 3.93
C GLY A 161 -6.99 -7.26 4.33
N THR A 162 -5.68 -7.39 4.55
CA THR A 162 -5.07 -8.64 5.00
C THR A 162 -5.51 -8.99 6.43
N ALA A 163 -5.48 -8.02 7.35
CA ALA A 163 -5.89 -8.25 8.74
C ALA A 163 -7.35 -8.75 8.85
N GLY A 164 -8.27 -8.17 8.07
CA GLY A 164 -9.66 -8.61 8.01
C GLY A 164 -9.84 -9.95 7.29
N GLY A 165 -9.10 -10.19 6.21
CA GLY A 165 -9.13 -11.45 5.47
C GLY A 165 -8.63 -12.65 6.29
N MET A 166 -7.73 -12.42 7.25
CA MET A 166 -7.17 -13.44 8.13
C MET A 166 -7.98 -13.65 9.42
N ALA A 167 -9.15 -13.02 9.59
CA ALA A 167 -9.94 -13.12 10.82
C ALA A 167 -10.36 -14.56 11.15
N GLU A 168 -10.78 -15.31 10.13
CA GLU A 168 -11.13 -16.74 10.27
C GLU A 168 -9.89 -17.56 10.61
N THR A 169 -8.76 -17.33 9.92
CA THR A 169 -7.47 -17.99 10.20
C THR A 169 -7.05 -17.81 11.65
N PHE A 170 -7.18 -16.59 12.22
CA PHE A 170 -6.86 -16.35 13.63
C PHE A 170 -7.76 -17.16 14.56
N THR A 171 -9.05 -17.26 14.25
CA THR A 171 -10.03 -18.02 15.04
C THR A 171 -9.72 -19.52 14.99
N GLU A 172 -9.48 -20.06 13.80
CA GLU A 172 -9.13 -21.47 13.58
C GLU A 172 -7.82 -21.87 14.27
N LEU A 173 -6.84 -20.96 14.30
CA LEU A 173 -5.56 -21.15 14.99
C LEU A 173 -5.62 -20.87 16.50
N GLY A 174 -6.82 -20.64 17.06
CA GLY A 174 -7.02 -20.47 18.50
C GLY A 174 -6.61 -19.10 19.05
N PHE A 175 -6.64 -18.05 18.22
CA PHE A 175 -6.37 -16.67 18.60
C PHE A 175 -7.53 -15.74 18.24
N GLU A 176 -8.68 -15.89 18.91
CA GLU A 176 -9.89 -15.10 18.64
C GLU A 176 -9.66 -13.58 18.67
N ALA A 177 -8.86 -13.08 19.62
CA ALA A 177 -8.52 -11.66 19.71
C ALA A 177 -7.55 -11.17 18.62
N GLY A 178 -7.00 -12.08 17.81
CA GLY A 178 -6.00 -11.79 16.79
C GLY A 178 -6.52 -10.91 15.65
N ALA A 179 -7.77 -11.11 15.23
CA ALA A 179 -8.39 -10.32 14.17
C ALA A 179 -8.52 -8.84 14.56
N ASP A 180 -9.07 -8.59 15.75
CA ASP A 180 -9.21 -7.24 16.29
C ASP A 180 -7.84 -6.59 16.50
N LEU A 181 -6.88 -7.32 17.07
CA LEU A 181 -5.51 -6.81 17.24
C LEU A 181 -4.85 -6.47 15.90
N ALA A 182 -4.97 -7.32 14.89
CA ALA A 182 -4.42 -7.08 13.55
C ALA A 182 -5.02 -5.82 12.92
N LEU A 183 -6.35 -5.65 12.99
CA LEU A 183 -7.06 -4.46 12.49
C LEU A 183 -6.66 -3.18 13.25
N GLY A 184 -6.46 -3.30 14.56
CA GLY A 184 -5.96 -2.21 15.40
C GLY A 184 -4.53 -1.81 15.01
N ILE A 185 -3.62 -2.79 14.88
CA ILE A 185 -2.24 -2.54 14.46
C ILE A 185 -2.20 -1.94 13.05
N ALA A 186 -3.05 -2.39 12.12
CA ALA A 186 -3.19 -1.81 10.79
C ALA A 186 -3.60 -0.33 10.82
N THR A 187 -4.52 0.01 11.71
CA THR A 187 -4.95 1.39 11.95
C THR A 187 -3.78 2.27 12.40
N VAL A 188 -3.01 1.81 13.39
CA VAL A 188 -1.84 2.56 13.88
C VAL A 188 -0.76 2.63 12.83
N GLY A 189 -0.59 1.57 12.06
CA GLY A 189 0.31 1.55 10.93
C GLY A 189 -0.01 2.68 9.95
N ILE A 190 -1.23 2.74 9.43
CA ILE A 190 -1.64 3.76 8.47
C ILE A 190 -1.52 5.17 9.06
N VAL A 191 -2.05 5.39 10.27
CA VAL A 191 -2.00 6.71 10.92
C VAL A 191 -0.56 7.12 11.22
N GLY A 192 0.22 6.21 11.80
CA GLY A 192 1.63 6.40 12.14
C GLY A 192 2.48 6.61 10.90
N GLY A 193 2.23 5.88 9.81
CA GLY A 193 2.91 6.02 8.53
C GLY A 193 2.62 7.36 7.87
N ILE A 194 1.37 7.83 7.90
CA ILE A 194 1.00 9.16 7.41
C ILE A 194 1.64 10.25 8.27
N ILE A 195 1.56 10.16 9.60
CA ILE A 195 2.13 11.17 10.51
C ILE A 195 3.65 11.20 10.42
N ALA A 196 4.32 10.06 10.58
CA ALA A 196 5.77 9.94 10.52
C ALA A 196 6.28 10.27 9.12
N GLY A 197 5.63 9.75 8.07
CA GLY A 197 5.95 10.04 6.68
C GLY A 197 5.81 11.52 6.34
N THR A 198 4.73 12.18 6.76
CA THR A 198 4.55 13.63 6.58
C THR A 198 5.63 14.42 7.33
N ALA A 199 5.93 14.06 8.58
CA ALA A 199 6.96 14.72 9.37
C ALA A 199 8.35 14.54 8.73
N LEU A 200 8.65 13.34 8.23
CA LEU A 200 9.88 13.04 7.51
C LEU A 200 9.95 13.79 6.19
N ALA A 201 8.87 13.84 5.42
CA ALA A 201 8.80 14.60 4.16
C ALA A 201 9.08 16.09 4.38
N ASP A 202 8.48 16.70 5.42
CA ASP A 202 8.77 18.08 5.79
C ASP A 202 10.23 18.26 6.23
N TRP A 203 10.76 17.34 7.04
CA TRP A 203 12.17 17.34 7.45
C TRP A 203 13.13 17.22 6.25
N GLY A 204 12.88 16.25 5.36
CA GLY A 204 13.66 16.00 4.15
C GLY A 204 13.66 17.22 3.23
N ARG A 205 12.52 17.89 3.10
CA ARG A 205 12.42 19.15 2.37
C ARG A 205 13.26 20.27 3.01
N ARG A 206 13.14 20.49 4.32
CA ARG A 206 13.92 21.52 5.03
C ARG A 206 15.43 21.29 4.97
N LYS A 207 15.86 20.02 4.86
CA LYS A 207 17.26 19.63 4.75
C LYS A 207 17.76 19.50 3.31
N GLY A 208 16.92 19.74 2.32
CA GLY A 208 17.30 19.65 0.90
C GLY A 208 17.55 18.21 0.42
N HIS A 209 16.94 17.22 1.07
CA HIS A 209 16.97 15.82 0.64
C HIS A 209 15.95 15.50 -0.45
N VAL A 210 14.90 16.32 -0.59
CA VAL A 210 13.89 16.22 -1.65
C VAL A 210 14.31 17.07 -2.83
N THR A 211 14.46 16.42 -3.98
CA THR A 211 15.08 16.96 -5.20
C THR A 211 14.04 17.47 -6.20
N SER A 212 12.85 16.87 -6.25
CA SER A 212 11.80 17.19 -7.25
C SER A 212 11.28 18.63 -7.16
N PHE A 213 11.22 19.19 -5.94
CA PHE A 213 10.60 20.48 -5.65
C PHE A 213 11.51 21.70 -5.90
N GLN A 214 12.83 21.53 -5.98
CA GLN A 214 13.74 22.67 -6.21
C GLN A 214 13.53 23.34 -7.58
N LYS A 215 12.79 22.71 -8.51
CA LYS A 215 12.44 23.29 -9.81
C LYS A 215 11.01 23.86 -9.93
N ALA A 216 10.11 23.59 -8.98
CA ALA A 216 8.70 23.98 -9.11
C ALA A 216 8.41 25.46 -8.76
N VAL A 217 9.40 26.20 -8.25
CA VAL A 217 9.24 27.63 -7.94
C VAL A 217 9.54 28.53 -9.15
N GLU A 218 10.13 28.00 -10.24
CA GLU A 218 10.42 28.78 -11.45
C GLU A 218 9.29 28.79 -12.50
N ASP A 219 8.31 27.87 -12.44
CA ASP A 219 7.17 27.83 -13.38
C ASP A 219 5.83 27.95 -12.63
N LEU A 220 5.35 29.19 -12.47
CA LEU A 220 4.03 29.48 -11.87
C LEU A 220 2.88 29.55 -12.87
N ASP A 221 3.12 29.29 -14.17
CA ASP A 221 2.09 29.40 -15.23
C ASP A 221 1.68 28.07 -15.89
N GLY A 222 2.17 26.92 -15.41
CA GLY A 222 1.85 25.62 -15.99
C GLY A 222 0.68 24.92 -15.30
N VAL A 223 -0.44 24.74 -15.99
CA VAL A 223 -1.28 23.55 -15.76
C VAL A 223 -0.35 22.34 -15.82
N PRO A 224 -0.39 21.37 -14.89
CA PRO A 224 0.52 20.23 -14.92
C PRO A 224 0.43 19.54 -16.29
N GLU A 225 1.47 19.64 -17.10
CA GLU A 225 1.55 18.89 -18.36
C GLU A 225 1.73 17.40 -18.00
N LEU A 226 0.61 16.70 -17.80
CA LEU A 226 0.53 15.26 -17.56
C LEU A 226 0.87 14.42 -18.79
N THR A 227 1.71 14.92 -19.68
CA THR A 227 1.94 14.28 -20.98
C THR A 227 3.43 14.16 -21.24
N GLU A 228 3.96 12.95 -21.00
CA GLU A 228 4.97 12.45 -21.91
C GLU A 228 4.41 12.60 -23.33
N THR A 229 5.10 13.38 -24.16
CA THR A 229 4.69 13.62 -25.54
C THR A 229 4.74 12.31 -26.31
N GLU A 230 3.59 11.63 -26.43
CA GLU A 230 3.45 10.42 -27.23
C GLU A 230 3.95 10.65 -28.66
N SER A 231 4.65 9.67 -29.23
CA SER A 231 5.16 9.79 -30.60
C SER A 231 4.01 10.03 -31.60
N PRO A 232 4.23 10.82 -32.66
CA PRO A 232 3.22 11.05 -33.70
C PRO A 232 2.70 9.74 -34.33
N GLU A 233 3.52 8.70 -34.35
CA GLU A 233 3.18 7.38 -34.89
C GLU A 233 2.16 6.64 -34.01
N VAL A 234 2.37 6.64 -32.68
CA VAL A 234 1.43 6.03 -31.72
C VAL A 234 0.07 6.73 -31.79
N ARG A 235 0.06 8.06 -31.88
CA ARG A 235 -1.18 8.85 -32.00
C ARG A 235 -1.95 8.53 -33.28
N ARG A 236 -1.27 8.41 -34.43
CA ARG A 236 -1.91 8.02 -35.70
C ARG A 236 -2.48 6.61 -35.62
N ARG A 237 -1.73 5.67 -35.06
CA ARG A 237 -2.17 4.27 -34.93
C ARG A 237 -3.37 4.13 -33.99
N ARG A 238 -3.38 4.86 -32.87
CA ARG A 238 -4.55 4.96 -31.99
C ARG A 238 -5.76 5.49 -32.74
N ALA A 239 -5.62 6.60 -33.46
CA ALA A 239 -6.73 7.19 -34.22
C ALA A 239 -7.31 6.22 -35.26
N GLN A 240 -6.47 5.38 -35.87
CA GLN A 240 -6.92 4.31 -36.77
C GLN A 240 -7.66 3.18 -36.03
N LEU A 241 -7.13 2.71 -34.90
CA LEU A 241 -7.75 1.65 -34.11
C LEU A 241 -9.08 2.10 -33.48
N MET A 242 -9.19 3.38 -33.13
CA MET A 242 -10.40 3.99 -32.57
C MET A 242 -11.40 4.44 -33.63
N ARG A 243 -11.08 4.31 -34.92
CA ARG A 243 -11.96 4.72 -36.01
C ARG A 243 -13.26 3.90 -35.96
N ASN A 244 -14.40 4.58 -35.97
CA ASN A 244 -15.75 3.99 -35.90
C ASN A 244 -16.10 3.34 -34.54
N LEU A 245 -15.28 3.50 -33.50
CA LEU A 245 -15.69 3.15 -32.14
C LEU A 245 -16.53 4.31 -31.56
N LEU A 246 -17.74 3.99 -31.11
CA LEU A 246 -18.64 4.94 -30.42
C LEU A 246 -18.45 4.94 -28.90
N ILE A 247 -17.52 4.12 -28.39
CA ILE A 247 -17.21 4.00 -26.97
C ILE A 247 -16.12 4.99 -26.57
N ASP A 248 -16.27 5.58 -25.39
CA ASP A 248 -15.30 6.53 -24.84
C ASP A 248 -13.92 5.87 -24.58
N PRO A 249 -12.79 6.55 -24.84
CA PRO A 249 -11.46 6.02 -24.56
C PRO A 249 -11.26 5.58 -23.10
N LEU A 250 -11.86 6.28 -22.14
CA LEU A 250 -11.82 5.92 -20.72
C LEU A 250 -12.51 4.57 -20.50
N SER A 251 -13.65 4.34 -21.12
CA SER A 251 -14.39 3.07 -21.03
C SER A 251 -13.57 1.91 -21.60
N ILE A 252 -12.85 2.12 -22.72
CA ILE A 252 -11.93 1.11 -23.26
C ILE A 252 -10.83 0.80 -22.25
N ASN A 253 -10.16 1.83 -21.73
CA ASN A 253 -9.04 1.65 -20.80
C ASN A 253 -9.49 1.01 -19.49
N PHE A 254 -10.66 1.40 -18.97
CA PHE A 254 -11.27 0.75 -17.80
C PHE A 254 -11.63 -0.72 -18.09
N GLY A 255 -12.09 -1.04 -19.30
CA GLY A 255 -12.29 -2.43 -19.74
C GLY A 255 -11.00 -3.25 -19.80
N ILE A 256 -9.88 -2.64 -20.21
CA ILE A 256 -8.55 -3.28 -20.21
C ILE A 256 -8.09 -3.56 -18.77
N VAL A 257 -8.32 -2.64 -17.84
CA VAL A 257 -8.07 -2.86 -16.40
C VAL A 257 -8.95 -4.02 -15.89
N GLY A 258 -10.23 -4.07 -16.27
CA GLY A 258 -11.11 -5.19 -15.95
C GLY A 258 -10.59 -6.54 -16.47
N ALA A 259 -10.09 -6.59 -17.70
CA ALA A 259 -9.47 -7.79 -18.26
C ALA A 259 -8.24 -8.24 -17.46
N ALA A 260 -7.40 -7.30 -17.02
CA ALA A 260 -6.25 -7.58 -16.16
C ALA A 260 -6.67 -8.17 -14.81
N ILE A 261 -7.71 -7.62 -14.16
CA ILE A 261 -8.26 -8.15 -12.91
C ILE A 261 -8.82 -9.57 -13.11
N VAL A 262 -9.56 -9.82 -14.19
CA VAL A 262 -10.09 -11.16 -14.50
C VAL A 262 -8.97 -12.18 -14.69
N ILE A 263 -7.90 -11.83 -15.41
CA ILE A 263 -6.74 -12.72 -15.55
C ILE A 263 -6.08 -12.98 -14.20
N GLY A 264 -5.92 -11.95 -13.36
CA GLY A 264 -5.41 -12.11 -12.00
C GLY A 264 -6.27 -13.04 -11.15
N TRP A 265 -7.60 -12.91 -11.24
CA TRP A 265 -8.54 -13.76 -10.52
C TRP A 265 -8.45 -15.21 -10.98
N LEU A 266 -8.38 -15.46 -12.29
CA LEU A 266 -8.19 -16.81 -12.83
C LEU A 266 -6.86 -17.44 -12.38
N ILE A 267 -5.79 -16.66 -12.25
CA ILE A 267 -4.52 -17.14 -11.70
C ILE A 267 -4.69 -17.55 -10.23
N LEU A 268 -5.35 -16.72 -9.42
CA LEU A 268 -5.58 -17.01 -8.01
C LEU A 268 -6.41 -18.30 -7.84
N GLU A 269 -7.53 -18.42 -8.55
CA GLU A 269 -8.39 -19.62 -8.52
C GLU A 269 -7.63 -20.88 -8.96
N ALA A 270 -6.78 -20.77 -9.99
CA ALA A 270 -5.95 -21.89 -10.42
C ALA A 270 -4.95 -22.31 -9.33
N LEU A 271 -4.36 -21.36 -8.62
CA LEU A 271 -3.44 -21.65 -7.51
C LEU A 271 -4.17 -22.32 -6.33
N VAL A 272 -5.35 -21.81 -5.95
CA VAL A 272 -6.20 -22.41 -4.91
C VAL A 272 -6.58 -23.84 -5.29
N TRP A 273 -6.97 -24.05 -6.55
CA TRP A 273 -7.29 -25.39 -7.06
C TRP A 273 -6.08 -26.33 -6.99
N VAL A 274 -4.89 -25.89 -7.41
CA VAL A 274 -3.66 -26.68 -7.32
C VAL A 274 -3.35 -27.06 -5.87
N GLU A 275 -3.48 -26.12 -4.92
CA GLU A 275 -3.29 -26.40 -3.50
C GLU A 275 -4.26 -27.48 -3.02
N SER A 276 -5.56 -27.36 -3.33
CA SER A 276 -6.60 -28.30 -2.90
C SER A 276 -6.32 -29.76 -3.35
N VAL A 277 -5.68 -29.94 -4.51
CA VAL A 277 -5.36 -31.26 -5.07
C VAL A 277 -3.99 -31.78 -4.58
N ALA A 278 -3.03 -30.90 -4.31
CA ALA A 278 -1.66 -31.30 -3.98
C ALA A 278 -1.43 -31.56 -2.49
N TRP A 279 -1.62 -30.54 -1.64
CA TRP A 279 -1.30 -30.61 -0.21
C TRP A 279 -2.40 -30.05 0.71
N GLY A 280 -3.41 -29.37 0.17
CA GLY A 280 -4.55 -28.85 0.92
C GLY A 280 -5.30 -29.95 1.69
N GLN A 281 -5.33 -31.18 1.16
CA GLN A 281 -5.91 -32.36 1.84
C GLN A 281 -5.21 -32.71 3.17
N THR A 282 -4.00 -32.18 3.42
CA THR A 282 -3.29 -32.35 4.69
C THR A 282 -3.69 -31.33 5.76
N GLY A 283 -4.64 -30.44 5.46
CA GLY A 283 -5.13 -29.37 6.34
C GLY A 283 -4.26 -28.12 6.36
N PHE A 284 -3.40 -27.93 5.34
CA PHE A 284 -2.54 -26.76 5.19
C PHE A 284 -2.95 -25.99 3.95
N GLU A 285 -3.96 -25.14 4.07
CA GLU A 285 -4.40 -24.21 3.04
C GLU A 285 -3.79 -22.82 3.32
N VAL A 286 -3.00 -22.31 2.38
CA VAL A 286 -2.35 -21.00 2.49
C VAL A 286 -2.80 -20.07 1.38
N ILE A 287 -3.05 -20.62 0.19
CA ILE A 287 -3.36 -19.85 -1.01
C ILE A 287 -4.78 -19.28 -0.92
N SER A 288 -5.71 -19.98 -0.27
CA SER A 288 -7.08 -19.49 -0.02
C SER A 288 -7.14 -18.13 0.66
N TYR A 289 -6.11 -17.75 1.42
CA TYR A 289 -6.05 -16.47 2.14
C TYR A 289 -5.28 -15.36 1.40
N VAL A 290 -4.76 -15.65 0.20
CA VAL A 290 -4.01 -14.66 -0.59
C VAL A 290 -4.97 -13.66 -1.26
N PRO A 291 -4.80 -12.35 -1.06
CA PRO A 291 -5.60 -11.33 -1.73
C PRO A 291 -5.43 -11.34 -3.25
N LEU A 292 -6.41 -10.78 -3.98
CA LEU A 292 -6.42 -10.73 -5.44
C LEU A 292 -5.37 -9.77 -6.05
N PHE A 293 -5.01 -8.69 -5.36
CA PHE A 293 -4.28 -7.58 -5.99
C PHE A 293 -2.87 -7.93 -6.50
N PRO A 294 -2.07 -8.82 -5.87
CA PRO A 294 -0.78 -9.24 -6.43
C PRO A 294 -0.98 -9.99 -7.75
N MET A 295 -2.04 -10.80 -7.84
CA MET A 295 -2.38 -11.51 -9.08
C MET A 295 -2.94 -10.56 -10.14
N ALA A 296 -3.71 -9.54 -9.73
CA ALA A 296 -4.19 -8.49 -10.64
C ALA A 296 -3.04 -7.70 -11.28
N LEU A 297 -1.94 -7.46 -10.56
CA LEU A 297 -0.71 -6.87 -11.11
C LEU A 297 -0.06 -7.78 -12.16
N ILE A 298 0.05 -9.08 -11.89
CA ILE A 298 0.53 -10.05 -12.87
C ILE A 298 -0.39 -10.07 -14.10
N GLY A 299 -1.71 -10.02 -13.88
CA GLY A 299 -2.71 -9.88 -14.93
C GLY A 299 -2.50 -8.63 -15.79
N GLY A 300 -2.19 -7.48 -15.18
CA GLY A 300 -1.85 -6.24 -15.88
C GLY A 300 -0.64 -6.39 -16.80
N ILE A 301 0.41 -7.06 -16.32
CA ILE A 301 1.61 -7.37 -17.14
C ILE A 301 1.25 -8.28 -18.31
N ILE A 302 0.48 -9.34 -18.07
CA ILE A 302 0.06 -10.27 -19.13
C ILE A 302 -0.75 -9.54 -20.19
N VAL A 303 -1.71 -8.70 -19.79
CA VAL A 303 -2.52 -7.90 -20.72
C VAL A 303 -1.65 -6.95 -21.51
N GLN A 304 -0.72 -6.24 -20.87
CA GLN A 304 0.22 -5.34 -21.54
C GLN A 304 1.02 -6.10 -22.62
N LEU A 305 1.63 -7.24 -22.26
CA LEU A 305 2.42 -8.05 -23.20
C LEU A 305 1.58 -8.60 -24.35
N VAL A 306 0.34 -9.02 -24.09
CA VAL A 306 -0.57 -9.50 -25.13
C VAL A 306 -0.96 -8.36 -26.07
N MET A 307 -1.28 -7.18 -25.55
CA MET A 307 -1.63 -6.00 -26.36
C MET A 307 -0.46 -5.52 -27.21
N GLU A 308 0.77 -5.57 -26.68
CA GLU A 308 1.99 -5.30 -27.45
C GLU A 308 2.18 -6.30 -28.60
N ARG A 309 2.04 -7.60 -28.32
CA ARG A 309 2.16 -8.67 -29.34
C ARG A 309 1.10 -8.58 -30.43
N LEU A 310 -0.13 -8.19 -30.06
CA LEU A 310 -1.24 -8.01 -30.99
C LEU A 310 -1.17 -6.65 -31.73
N GLY A 311 -0.22 -5.78 -31.39
CA GLY A 311 -0.11 -4.43 -31.98
C GLY A 311 -1.25 -3.49 -31.59
N LEU A 312 -1.95 -3.80 -30.49
CA LEU A 312 -3.07 -3.05 -29.91
C LEU A 312 -2.65 -2.14 -28.74
N ALA A 313 -1.38 -2.18 -28.32
CA ALA A 313 -0.83 -1.31 -27.28
C ALA A 313 -1.20 0.19 -27.41
N PRO A 314 -1.33 0.80 -28.62
CA PRO A 314 -1.78 2.19 -28.73
C PRO A 314 -3.19 2.49 -28.18
N LEU A 315 -4.03 1.48 -27.94
CA LEU A 315 -5.33 1.63 -27.27
C LEU A 315 -5.18 1.90 -25.77
N ILE A 316 -4.07 1.47 -25.17
CA ILE A 316 -3.76 1.76 -23.78
C ILE A 316 -3.17 3.17 -23.71
N ILE A 317 -3.88 4.05 -23.02
CA ILE A 317 -3.49 5.46 -22.87
C ILE A 317 -2.97 5.64 -21.46
N ARG A 318 -1.66 5.88 -21.33
CA ARG A 318 -0.96 5.99 -20.04
C ARG A 318 -1.59 7.03 -19.11
N SER A 319 -1.97 8.19 -19.63
CA SER A 319 -2.64 9.24 -18.84
C SER A 319 -4.01 8.78 -18.30
N LEU A 320 -4.78 7.98 -19.08
CA LEU A 320 -6.05 7.44 -18.60
C LEU A 320 -5.83 6.33 -17.57
N MET A 321 -4.83 5.46 -17.76
CA MET A 321 -4.46 4.45 -16.75
C MET A 321 -4.03 5.10 -15.44
N SER A 322 -3.23 6.17 -15.51
CA SER A 322 -2.85 6.98 -14.33
C SER A 322 -4.06 7.62 -13.66
N ASN A 323 -5.03 8.13 -14.43
CA ASN A 323 -6.26 8.69 -13.87
C ASN A 323 -7.15 7.63 -13.21
N ILE A 324 -7.30 6.46 -13.82
CA ILE A 324 -8.06 5.33 -13.26
C ILE A 324 -7.41 4.86 -11.95
N ALA A 325 -6.09 4.63 -11.97
CA ALA A 325 -5.33 4.25 -10.78
C ALA A 325 -5.41 5.33 -9.70
N GLY A 326 -5.30 6.61 -10.09
CA GLY A 326 -5.39 7.75 -9.19
C GLY A 326 -6.76 7.86 -8.51
N LEU A 327 -7.85 7.73 -9.27
CA LEU A 327 -9.21 7.72 -8.72
C LEU A 327 -9.42 6.55 -7.75
N ALA A 328 -8.98 5.35 -8.14
CA ALA A 328 -9.10 4.17 -7.29
C ALA A 328 -8.27 4.34 -6.00
N LEU A 329 -7.07 4.90 -6.11
CA LEU A 329 -6.21 5.20 -4.96
C LEU A 329 -6.85 6.22 -4.01
N ASP A 330 -7.48 7.29 -4.54
CA ASP A 330 -8.18 8.26 -3.69
C ASP A 330 -9.34 7.63 -2.93
N VAL A 331 -10.10 6.73 -3.57
CA VAL A 331 -11.13 5.94 -2.90
C VAL A 331 -10.53 5.07 -1.80
N VAL A 332 -9.44 4.34 -2.09
CA VAL A 332 -8.74 3.51 -1.10
C VAL A 332 -8.30 4.35 0.09
N VAL A 333 -7.65 5.50 -0.13
CA VAL A 333 -7.15 6.36 0.95
C VAL A 333 -8.29 6.93 1.80
N VAL A 334 -9.34 7.48 1.18
CA VAL A 334 -10.46 8.07 1.92
C VAL A 334 -11.18 7.00 2.73
N THR A 335 -11.49 5.85 2.12
CA THR A 335 -12.24 4.78 2.78
C THR A 335 -11.44 4.09 3.87
N ALA A 336 -10.14 3.87 3.66
CA ALA A 336 -9.25 3.32 4.69
C ALA A 336 -9.16 4.23 5.91
N LEU A 337 -9.08 5.55 5.72
CA LEU A 337 -9.09 6.51 6.84
C LEU A 337 -10.46 6.60 7.51
N ALA A 338 -11.53 6.53 6.73
CA ALA A 338 -12.90 6.60 7.25
C ALA A 338 -13.32 5.35 8.04
N SER A 339 -12.75 4.19 7.73
CA SER A 339 -13.05 2.91 8.39
C SER A 339 -12.18 2.62 9.62
N ILE A 340 -11.27 3.53 9.98
CA ILE A 340 -10.46 3.42 11.20
C ILE A 340 -11.34 3.23 12.43
N SER A 341 -11.07 2.17 13.20
CA SER A 341 -11.74 1.89 14.47
C SER A 341 -10.84 2.23 15.65
N LEU A 342 -11.20 3.26 16.42
CA LEU A 342 -10.44 3.69 17.60
C LEU A 342 -10.82 2.87 18.85
N SER A 343 -11.97 2.18 18.84
CA SER A 343 -12.46 1.38 19.98
C SER A 343 -11.66 0.10 20.21
N VAL A 344 -11.05 -0.45 19.15
CA VAL A 344 -10.24 -1.68 19.18
C VAL A 344 -8.97 -1.53 20.05
N ILE A 345 -8.57 -0.29 20.34
CA ILE A 345 -7.37 0.04 21.11
C ILE A 345 -7.53 -0.27 22.62
N GLY A 346 -8.78 -0.41 23.11
CA GLY A 346 -9.07 -0.40 24.55
C GLY A 346 -8.81 -1.70 25.33
N SER A 347 -8.93 -2.88 24.71
CA SER A 347 -8.90 -4.17 25.44
C SER A 347 -7.50 -4.76 25.65
N ASN A 348 -6.53 -4.38 24.81
CA ASN A 348 -5.15 -4.92 24.84
C ASN A 348 -4.09 -3.82 24.65
N LEU A 349 -4.29 -2.69 25.33
CA LEU A 349 -3.51 -1.47 25.12
C LEU A 349 -1.99 -1.67 25.26
N GLY A 350 -1.55 -2.52 26.20
CA GLY A 350 -0.13 -2.82 26.40
C GLY A 350 0.51 -3.49 25.18
N VAL A 351 -0.09 -4.59 24.72
CA VAL A 351 0.37 -5.36 23.55
C VAL A 351 0.37 -4.49 22.30
N PHE A 352 -0.74 -3.79 22.09
CA PHE A 352 -0.94 -2.88 20.99
C PHE A 352 0.11 -1.76 20.91
N THR A 353 0.38 -1.11 22.06
CA THR A 353 1.33 -0.01 22.13
C THR A 353 2.75 -0.49 21.85
N ILE A 354 3.14 -1.63 22.43
CA ILE A 354 4.49 -2.19 22.25
C ILE A 354 4.73 -2.57 20.79
N LEU A 355 3.81 -3.33 20.17
CA LEU A 355 3.94 -3.73 18.77
C LEU A 355 3.99 -2.51 17.84
N SER A 356 3.12 -1.52 18.08
CA SER A 356 3.08 -0.28 17.31
C SER A 356 4.38 0.51 17.39
N VAL A 357 4.90 0.75 18.60
CA VAL A 357 6.14 1.50 18.81
C VAL A 357 7.32 0.78 18.18
N VAL A 358 7.42 -0.54 18.33
CA VAL A 358 8.50 -1.35 17.74
C VAL A 358 8.44 -1.31 16.21
N GLY A 359 7.26 -1.54 15.61
CA GLY A 359 7.09 -1.49 14.17
C GLY A 359 7.40 -0.11 13.58
N ILE A 360 6.88 0.96 14.19
CA ILE A 360 7.15 2.34 13.76
C ILE A 360 8.65 2.64 13.85
N THR A 361 9.27 2.30 14.98
CA THR A 361 10.70 2.54 15.22
C THR A 361 11.55 1.81 14.20
N TRP A 362 11.25 0.54 13.92
CA TRP A 362 11.95 -0.24 12.91
C TRP A 362 11.93 0.44 11.53
N ASN A 363 10.74 0.80 11.05
CA ASN A 363 10.57 1.42 9.74
C ASN A 363 11.26 2.79 9.65
N VAL A 364 11.09 3.64 10.65
CA VAL A 364 11.72 4.97 10.69
C VAL A 364 13.24 4.86 10.77
N VAL A 365 13.77 3.96 11.59
CA VAL A 365 15.23 3.75 11.70
C VAL A 365 15.80 3.22 10.39
N MET A 366 15.17 2.23 9.76
CA MET A 366 15.63 1.71 8.48
C MET A 366 15.54 2.76 7.37
N PHE A 367 14.51 3.59 7.35
CA PHE A 367 14.44 4.73 6.44
C PHE A 367 15.57 5.73 6.67
N LEU A 368 15.80 6.19 7.90
CA LEU A 368 16.81 7.21 8.18
C LEU A 368 18.25 6.69 8.06
N TYR A 369 18.48 5.41 8.37
CA TYR A 369 19.82 4.83 8.40
C TYR A 369 20.15 4.03 7.14
N PHE A 370 19.28 3.12 6.70
CA PHE A 370 19.60 2.19 5.63
C PHE A 370 19.29 2.75 4.24
N ALA A 371 18.18 3.49 4.07
CA ALA A 371 17.81 4.07 2.77
C ALA A 371 18.91 4.98 2.16
N PRO A 372 19.55 5.93 2.89
CA PRO A 372 20.61 6.76 2.33
C PRO A 372 21.86 5.98 1.91
N ARG A 373 22.03 4.76 2.43
CA ARG A 373 23.19 3.91 2.12
C ARG A 373 22.92 3.09 0.86
N ILE A 374 21.73 2.51 0.74
CA ILE A 374 21.41 1.57 -0.34
C ILE A 374 21.07 2.28 -1.66
N PHE A 375 20.36 3.40 -1.60
CA PHE A 375 19.94 4.12 -2.79
C PHE A 375 21.05 5.04 -3.33
N PRO A 376 21.52 4.84 -4.57
CA PRO A 376 22.61 5.64 -5.14
C PRO A 376 22.21 7.07 -5.50
N SER A 377 20.93 7.32 -5.73
CA SER A 377 20.35 8.61 -6.15
C SER A 377 18.91 8.71 -5.62
N HIS A 378 18.45 9.92 -5.29
CA HIS A 378 17.07 10.18 -4.87
C HIS A 378 16.63 9.24 -3.72
N TRP A 379 17.52 9.05 -2.74
CA TRP A 379 17.33 8.06 -1.66
C TRP A 379 16.10 8.37 -0.82
N PHE A 380 15.76 9.66 -0.70
CA PHE A 380 14.65 10.12 0.11
C PHE A 380 13.34 9.77 -0.57
N GLU A 381 13.18 10.14 -1.85
CA GLU A 381 12.01 9.83 -2.65
C GLU A 381 11.81 8.32 -2.79
N LYS A 382 12.87 7.59 -3.07
CA LYS A 382 12.82 6.12 -3.17
C LYS A 382 12.50 5.45 -1.83
N GLY A 383 13.14 5.89 -0.75
CA GLY A 383 12.97 5.27 0.56
C GLY A 383 11.63 5.56 1.23
N ILE A 384 11.06 6.76 1.04
CA ILE A 384 9.85 7.16 1.77
C ILE A 384 8.62 6.39 1.27
N GLY A 385 8.60 6.01 -0.01
CA GLY A 385 7.56 5.15 -0.56
C GLY A 385 7.54 3.77 0.09
N ASP A 386 8.70 3.12 0.19
CA ASP A 386 8.82 1.81 0.83
C ASP A 386 8.55 1.89 2.34
N MET A 387 9.00 2.94 3.02
CA MET A 387 8.68 3.16 4.43
C MET A 387 7.18 3.36 4.67
N GLY A 388 6.52 4.13 3.80
CA GLY A 388 5.07 4.31 3.85
C GLY A 388 4.31 3.02 3.60
N GLN A 389 4.75 2.21 2.64
CA GLN A 389 4.19 0.88 2.39
C GLN A 389 4.41 -0.04 3.59
N SER A 390 5.61 -0.10 4.17
CA SER A 390 5.84 -0.98 5.32
C SER A 390 5.20 -0.47 6.61
N MET A 391 4.63 0.73 6.65
CA MET A 391 3.85 1.21 7.80
C MET A 391 2.35 1.08 7.57
N GLY A 392 1.87 1.01 6.35
CA GLY A 392 0.45 0.82 6.07
C GLY A 392 0.30 -0.04 4.84
N VAL A 393 -0.52 0.38 3.89
CA VAL A 393 -0.61 -0.35 2.62
C VAL A 393 0.19 0.36 1.53
N THR A 394 0.31 -0.27 0.37
CA THR A 394 0.87 0.35 -0.84
C THR A 394 0.24 1.71 -1.15
N ALA A 395 -1.04 1.92 -0.80
CA ALA A 395 -1.67 3.24 -0.91
C ALA A 395 -0.97 4.32 -0.07
N THR A 396 -0.54 4.01 1.16
CA THR A 396 0.24 4.92 2.02
C THR A 396 1.61 5.22 1.40
N GLY A 397 2.28 4.20 0.85
CA GLY A 397 3.55 4.38 0.15
C GLY A 397 3.44 5.30 -1.06
N ILE A 398 2.44 5.07 -1.94
CA ILE A 398 2.18 5.91 -3.12
C ILE A 398 1.79 7.34 -2.70
N LEU A 399 1.00 7.48 -1.63
CA LEU A 399 0.62 8.76 -1.06
C LEU A 399 1.85 9.57 -0.64
N LEU A 400 2.79 8.97 0.10
CA LEU A 400 4.02 9.65 0.52
C LEU A 400 4.92 9.96 -0.67
N LEU A 401 4.99 9.07 -1.67
CA LEU A 401 5.69 9.35 -2.93
C LEU A 401 5.12 10.58 -3.62
N ARG A 402 3.79 10.72 -3.70
CA ARG A 402 3.16 11.90 -4.30
C ARG A 402 3.43 13.18 -3.52
N MET A 403 3.70 13.11 -2.22
CA MET A 403 4.09 14.29 -1.43
C MET A 403 5.51 14.78 -1.74
N VAL A 404 6.41 13.91 -2.19
CA VAL A 404 7.83 14.24 -2.39
C VAL A 404 8.26 14.21 -3.86
N ASP A 405 7.53 13.52 -4.73
CA ASP A 405 7.76 13.40 -6.17
C ASP A 405 6.42 13.23 -6.93
N PRO A 406 5.54 14.24 -6.94
CA PRO A 406 4.20 14.16 -7.51
C PRO A 406 4.18 13.87 -9.01
N GLU A 407 5.20 14.32 -9.74
CA GLU A 407 5.34 14.15 -11.20
C GLU A 407 6.23 12.96 -11.59
N ASN A 408 6.68 12.16 -10.61
CA ASN A 408 7.62 11.05 -10.82
C ASN A 408 8.90 11.45 -11.58
N ARG A 409 9.43 12.66 -11.33
CA ARG A 409 10.64 13.18 -12.00
C ARG A 409 11.89 12.38 -11.62
N THR A 410 11.89 11.77 -10.45
CA THR A 410 13.05 11.01 -9.92
C THR A 410 13.04 9.53 -10.32
N GLY A 411 11.96 9.05 -10.95
CA GLY A 411 11.73 7.63 -11.25
C GLY A 411 11.50 6.78 -9.98
N ALA A 412 11.16 7.41 -8.86
CA ALA A 412 10.89 6.72 -7.60
C ALA A 412 9.60 5.89 -7.68
N PHE A 413 8.54 6.41 -8.30
CA PHE A 413 7.29 5.66 -8.48
C PHE A 413 7.48 4.46 -9.40
N GLU A 414 8.24 4.60 -10.48
CA GLU A 414 8.59 3.49 -11.39
C GLU A 414 9.38 2.39 -10.65
N SER A 415 10.40 2.78 -9.88
CA SER A 415 11.19 1.84 -9.07
C SER A 415 10.33 1.13 -8.01
N PHE A 416 9.44 1.88 -7.36
CA PHE A 416 8.47 1.35 -6.39
C PHE A 416 7.47 0.38 -7.03
N ALA A 417 6.96 0.71 -8.22
CA ALA A 417 6.04 -0.14 -8.96
C ALA A 417 6.69 -1.47 -9.35
N TYR A 418 7.89 -1.45 -9.95
CA TYR A 418 8.62 -2.66 -10.30
C TYR A 418 8.98 -3.51 -9.08
N LYS A 419 9.24 -2.89 -7.93
CA LYS A 419 9.48 -3.62 -6.68
C LYS A 419 8.30 -4.54 -6.35
N GLN A 420 7.06 -4.08 -6.56
CA GLN A 420 5.86 -4.81 -6.15
C GLN A 420 5.77 -6.22 -6.74
N LEU A 421 6.30 -6.43 -7.96
CA LEU A 421 6.35 -7.75 -8.58
C LEU A 421 7.14 -8.78 -7.78
N PHE A 422 8.17 -8.34 -7.04
CA PHE A 422 9.04 -9.20 -6.23
C PHE A 422 8.71 -9.15 -4.74
N PHE A 423 7.70 -8.37 -4.37
CA PHE A 423 7.41 -8.03 -2.99
C PHE A 423 6.05 -8.58 -2.56
N GLU A 424 5.00 -8.10 -3.19
CA GLU A 424 3.59 -8.34 -2.83
C GLU A 424 3.15 -9.80 -2.94
N PRO A 425 3.66 -10.61 -3.89
CA PRO A 425 3.33 -12.03 -3.89
C PRO A 425 3.89 -12.79 -2.67
N ILE A 426 4.89 -12.24 -1.99
CA ILE A 426 5.59 -12.90 -0.89
C ILE A 426 5.18 -12.33 0.46
N VAL A 427 5.25 -11.02 0.64
CA VAL A 427 4.99 -10.26 1.88
C VAL A 427 3.99 -9.14 1.60
N GLY A 428 3.48 -8.44 2.62
CA GLY A 428 2.47 -7.39 2.48
C GLY A 428 1.06 -7.91 2.21
N GLY A 429 0.74 -9.11 2.69
CA GLY A 429 -0.49 -9.84 2.36
C GLY A 429 -0.27 -10.98 1.37
N GLY A 430 0.97 -11.19 0.91
CA GLY A 430 1.35 -12.32 0.07
C GLY A 430 1.36 -13.67 0.78
N LEU A 431 1.94 -14.67 0.10
CA LEU A 431 1.96 -16.06 0.55
C LEU A 431 2.59 -16.27 1.93
N PHE A 432 3.70 -15.57 2.23
CA PHE A 432 4.34 -15.71 3.54
C PHE A 432 3.49 -15.07 4.64
N THR A 433 2.87 -13.92 4.37
CA THR A 433 1.96 -13.24 5.30
C THR A 433 0.79 -14.15 5.70
N ALA A 434 0.16 -14.79 4.72
CA ALA A 434 -0.90 -15.77 4.96
C ALA A 434 -0.40 -17.00 5.76
N ALA A 435 0.79 -17.52 5.42
CA ALA A 435 1.34 -18.71 6.07
C ALA A 435 1.89 -18.47 7.48
N ALA A 436 2.32 -17.24 7.81
CA ALA A 436 3.13 -16.96 8.98
C ALA A 436 2.48 -17.40 10.31
N PRO A 437 1.18 -17.15 10.58
CA PRO A 437 0.51 -17.65 11.78
C PRO A 437 0.55 -19.18 11.90
N ALA A 438 0.27 -19.90 10.81
CA ALA A 438 0.28 -21.36 10.78
C ALA A 438 1.71 -21.91 11.00
N LEU A 439 2.72 -21.26 10.41
CA LEU A 439 4.12 -21.60 10.64
C LEU A 439 4.52 -21.41 12.11
N VAL A 440 4.08 -20.33 12.75
CA VAL A 440 4.34 -20.09 14.18
C VAL A 440 3.66 -21.13 15.07
N VAL A 441 2.41 -21.49 14.79
CA VAL A 441 1.70 -22.53 15.56
C VAL A 441 2.38 -23.89 15.43
N ARG A 442 2.78 -24.25 14.20
CA ARG A 442 3.34 -25.58 13.91
C ARG A 442 4.79 -25.76 14.35
N PHE A 443 5.63 -24.78 14.08
CA PHE A 443 7.08 -24.87 14.30
C PHE A 443 7.55 -24.08 15.53
N GLY A 444 6.72 -23.19 16.08
CA GLY A 444 7.09 -22.32 17.18
C GLY A 444 7.85 -21.06 16.74
N LEU A 445 8.02 -20.12 17.67
CA LEU A 445 8.63 -18.82 17.38
C LEU A 445 10.11 -18.91 17.01
N VAL A 446 10.88 -19.81 17.62
CA VAL A 446 12.33 -19.87 17.42
C VAL A 446 12.70 -20.32 16.00
N PRO A 447 12.13 -21.40 15.43
CA PRO A 447 12.41 -21.77 14.04
C PRO A 447 11.97 -20.70 13.03
N VAL A 448 10.81 -20.07 13.25
CA VAL A 448 10.33 -18.98 12.39
C VAL A 448 11.23 -17.74 12.50
N LEU A 449 11.78 -17.45 13.69
CA LEU A 449 12.78 -16.39 13.88
C LEU A 449 14.08 -16.69 13.12
N LEU A 450 14.55 -17.94 13.15
CA LEU A 450 15.75 -18.32 12.40
C LEU A 450 15.52 -18.20 10.89
N LEU A 451 14.34 -18.58 10.40
CA LEU A 451 13.96 -18.44 8.99
C LEU A 451 13.90 -16.95 8.57
N THR A 452 13.09 -16.15 9.27
CA THR A 452 12.90 -14.73 8.94
C THR A 452 14.17 -13.91 9.19
N GLY A 453 14.94 -14.26 10.23
CA GLY A 453 16.26 -13.70 10.52
C GLY A 453 17.29 -14.05 9.44
N GLY A 454 17.28 -15.29 8.95
CA GLY A 454 18.13 -15.70 7.82
C GLY A 454 17.81 -14.92 6.54
N LEU A 455 16.52 -14.73 6.23
CA LEU A 455 16.07 -13.92 5.10
C LEU A 455 16.45 -12.44 5.27
N LEU A 456 16.26 -11.86 6.46
CA LEU A 456 16.69 -10.50 6.77
C LEU A 456 18.20 -10.32 6.57
N ILE A 457 19.00 -11.24 7.10
CA ILE A 457 20.47 -11.21 6.94
C ILE A 457 20.85 -11.32 5.47
N PHE A 458 20.18 -12.19 4.70
CA PHE A 458 20.39 -12.32 3.26
C PHE A 458 20.14 -10.99 2.54
N TRP A 459 19.01 -10.33 2.80
CA TRP A 459 18.69 -9.04 2.17
C TRP A 459 19.65 -7.91 2.62
N LEU A 460 20.01 -7.86 3.90
CA LEU A 460 21.03 -6.92 4.38
C LEU A 460 22.40 -7.15 3.72
N ALA A 461 22.80 -8.41 3.54
CA ALA A 461 24.03 -8.77 2.84
C ALA A 461 23.99 -8.36 1.37
N MET A 462 22.88 -8.60 0.67
CA MET A 462 22.65 -8.13 -0.70
C MET A 462 22.72 -6.60 -0.79
N GLY A 463 22.13 -5.89 0.18
CA GLY A 463 22.22 -4.43 0.28
C GLY A 463 23.65 -3.97 0.47
N PHE A 464 24.44 -4.63 1.32
CA PHE A 464 25.85 -4.33 1.49
C PHE A 464 26.68 -4.55 0.21
N LEU A 465 26.38 -5.59 -0.57
CA LEU A 465 27.01 -5.82 -1.86
C LEU A 465 26.71 -4.70 -2.86
N ILE A 466 25.44 -4.26 -2.96
CA ILE A 466 25.03 -3.12 -3.79
C ILE A 466 25.77 -1.84 -3.36
N ILE A 467 25.83 -1.58 -2.04
CA ILE A 467 26.56 -0.43 -1.49
C ILE A 467 28.04 -0.46 -1.89
N ARG A 468 28.68 -1.63 -1.81
CA ARG A 468 30.08 -1.81 -2.22
C ARG A 468 30.27 -1.56 -3.71
N GLN A 469 29.42 -2.11 -4.56
CA GLN A 469 29.48 -1.92 -6.02
C GLN A 469 29.34 -0.44 -6.39
N ASN A 470 28.36 0.25 -5.80
CA ASN A 470 28.16 1.69 -6.02
C ASN A 470 29.38 2.52 -5.61
N LYS A 471 30.02 2.20 -4.47
CA LYS A 471 31.26 2.86 -4.04
C LYS A 471 32.43 2.59 -4.99
N GLN A 472 32.56 1.37 -5.53
CA GLN A 472 33.61 1.02 -6.48
C GLN A 472 33.42 1.72 -7.83
N GLN A 473 32.18 1.84 -8.33
CA GLN A 473 31.87 2.58 -9.55
C GLN A 473 32.16 4.07 -9.40
N ARG A 474 31.76 4.71 -8.29
CA ARG A 474 32.11 6.11 -8.00
C ARG A 474 33.62 6.37 -7.92
N ARG A 475 34.41 5.38 -7.47
CA ARG A 475 35.88 5.47 -7.46
C ARG A 475 36.53 5.32 -8.83
N ARG A 476 35.89 4.59 -9.76
CA ARG A 476 36.39 4.35 -11.12
C ARG A 476 35.99 5.44 -12.11
N SER A 477 34.92 6.18 -11.83
CA SER A 477 34.44 7.30 -12.64
C SER A 477 34.26 8.54 -11.76
N PRO A 478 35.34 9.17 -11.25
CA PRO A 478 35.23 10.50 -10.67
C PRO A 478 34.77 11.42 -11.80
N SER A 479 33.51 11.86 -11.76
CA SER A 479 32.96 12.80 -12.73
C SER A 479 33.86 14.04 -12.82
N LEU A 480 34.32 14.33 -14.03
CA LEU A 480 34.83 15.63 -14.46
C LEU A 480 33.84 16.76 -14.20
#